data_AF-A5IYD7-F1
#
_entry.id   AF-A5IYD7-F1
#
_cell.length_a   1.000
_cell.length_b   1.000
_cell.length_c   1.000
_cell.angle_alpha   90.00
_cell.angle_beta   90.00
_cell.angle_gamma   90.00
#
_symmetry.space_group_name_H-M   'P 1'
#
loop_
_entity.id
_entity.type
_entity.pdbx_description
1 polymer ?
#
loop_
_entity_poly.entity_id
_entity_poly.type
_entity_poly.pdbx_seq_one_letter_code
_entity_poly.pdbx_strand_id
1 'polypeptide(L)'
;MSKKFLFQDLEELMNYSNNYKGSDPLIKLPNIIIQNLNNSIVLNKYETEMIRLLATNYSKKSQKFPIKYLVNIENETVKEHFLALLILYFYSQKNNNFVILSKKENIQKFKNLLANNDSKSYLFAYKIQFMGKLVDIKEVNEIDSNKNKESINLYFSTRSEFLSKYSSNSIDSDFLIIDDEAVIENFDKLKNYNSVHIFSEFDFVQSSYKTGILDNFIYNYDKKKIQSINKNNLSSSKKCSLKEEFKQSDFFKNGLIFLNKKEKLDKDIKVFPNQDEKYMHHSLNEISKDFLYSKTLELKNIDISLISKYVDNYREFKLENLKNKFNKIDNVLDLFTTSGYFGDNTVEVCFNNENDYGESLNYSINTALSNIASYIHNFDPVFTGSKQFYAHNLSNIFDIENTCCDESSYKIDLSDQKWFVSTCDSFTYQQHLFLNYFKNQIVDQLNQKSIKFWLIKNNLQNEALIYTFDNATEIAPDFYLFIEKNDRKYQVLIETKENSKWMSDYWHENFFAELNTFPAFNEKDDTYKIYALPLANFDINENEFTKVFSKFIKEL
;
A
#
# COMPACT_ATOMS: atom_id res chain seq x y z
N MET A 1 -13.81 36.68 1.64
CA MET A 1 -14.02 35.22 1.50
C MET A 1 -12.71 34.55 1.80
N SER A 2 -12.61 33.80 2.90
CA SER A 2 -11.44 32.95 3.16
C SER A 2 -11.44 31.84 2.11
N LYS A 3 -10.50 31.88 1.17
CA LYS A 3 -10.26 30.75 0.27
C LYS A 3 -9.83 29.55 1.14
N LYS A 4 -10.51 28.41 0.99
CA LYS A 4 -10.18 27.17 1.69
C LYS A 4 -8.86 26.61 1.15
N PHE A 5 -8.14 25.87 1.99
CA PHE A 5 -6.94 25.15 1.57
C PHE A 5 -7.33 23.94 0.69
N LEU A 6 -6.49 23.54 -0.26
CA LEU A 6 -6.78 22.44 -1.20
C LEU A 6 -7.12 21.12 -0.48
N PHE A 7 -6.56 20.89 0.71
CA PHE A 7 -6.88 19.75 1.57
C PHE A 7 -8.31 19.82 2.15
N GLN A 8 -8.79 21.00 2.53
CA GLN A 8 -10.16 21.19 3.02
C GLN A 8 -11.18 21.01 1.88
N ASP A 9 -10.83 21.46 0.67
CA ASP A 9 -11.62 21.20 -0.53
C ASP A 9 -11.66 19.71 -0.88
N LEU A 10 -10.58 18.96 -0.58
CA LEU A 10 -10.51 17.51 -0.78
C LEU A 10 -11.23 16.70 0.28
N GLU A 11 -11.14 17.05 1.55
CA GLU A 11 -11.90 16.37 2.59
C GLU A 11 -13.40 16.56 2.31
N GLU A 12 -13.81 17.76 1.86
CA GLU A 12 -15.15 17.99 1.33
C GLU A 12 -15.43 17.16 0.07
N LEU A 13 -14.55 17.11 -0.94
CA LEU A 13 -14.74 16.32 -2.17
C LEU A 13 -14.75 14.80 -1.95
N MET A 14 -13.91 14.28 -1.07
CA MET A 14 -13.84 12.88 -0.66
C MET A 14 -15.08 12.51 0.15
N ASN A 15 -15.52 13.38 1.07
CA ASN A 15 -16.78 13.20 1.79
C ASN A 15 -17.98 13.30 0.83
N TYR A 16 -17.91 14.14 -0.21
CA TYR A 16 -18.95 14.25 -1.24
C TYR A 16 -19.00 13.01 -2.15
N SER A 17 -17.85 12.49 -2.60
CA SER A 17 -17.75 11.29 -3.46
C SER A 17 -18.14 10.02 -2.71
N ASN A 18 -17.84 9.92 -1.42
CA ASN A 18 -18.24 8.80 -0.57
C ASN A 18 -19.77 8.75 -0.35
N ASN A 19 -20.46 9.89 -0.46
CA ASN A 19 -21.92 9.98 -0.29
C ASN A 19 -22.73 9.81 -1.59
N TYR A 20 -22.11 9.85 -2.77
CA TYR A 20 -22.77 9.67 -4.07
C TYR A 20 -21.91 8.81 -5.02
N LYS A 21 -22.22 7.51 -5.11
CA LYS A 21 -21.86 6.58 -6.19
C LYS A 21 -20.54 6.89 -6.96
N GLY A 22 -19.39 6.64 -6.32
CA GLY A 22 -18.38 5.73 -6.89
C GLY A 22 -17.46 6.21 -8.02
N SER A 23 -16.90 7.42 -7.99
CA SER A 23 -15.69 7.72 -8.78
C SER A 23 -14.66 8.49 -7.97
N ASP A 24 -13.43 7.99 -7.96
CA ASP A 24 -12.29 8.64 -7.32
C ASP A 24 -12.07 10.05 -7.93
N PRO A 25 -12.14 11.13 -7.13
CA PRO A 25 -12.04 12.50 -7.63
C PRO A 25 -10.61 12.88 -8.05
N LEU A 26 -9.62 12.05 -7.76
CA LEU A 26 -8.22 12.26 -8.09
C LEU A 26 -7.83 11.46 -9.33
N ILE A 27 -7.06 12.10 -10.21
CA ILE A 27 -6.49 11.43 -11.38
C ILE A 27 -5.61 10.27 -10.92
N LYS A 28 -5.72 9.14 -11.61
CA LYS A 28 -4.80 8.01 -11.42
C LYS A 28 -3.43 8.42 -11.94
N LEU A 29 -2.38 8.21 -11.14
CA LEU A 29 -1.03 8.46 -11.63
C LEU A 29 -0.69 7.48 -12.75
N PRO A 30 0.01 7.94 -13.80
CA PRO A 30 0.60 7.03 -14.76
C PRO A 30 1.53 6.04 -14.04
N ASN A 31 1.33 4.74 -14.25
CA ASN A 31 2.14 3.70 -13.60
C ASN A 31 3.65 3.88 -13.83
N ILE A 32 4.03 4.50 -14.96
CA ILE A 32 5.42 4.81 -15.31
C ILE A 32 6.12 5.72 -14.29
N ILE A 33 5.37 6.50 -13.49
CA ILE A 33 5.94 7.31 -12.41
C ILE A 33 6.39 6.40 -11.26
N ILE A 34 5.58 5.42 -10.88
CA ILE A 34 5.91 4.52 -9.78
C ILE A 34 6.96 3.49 -10.21
N GLN A 35 6.87 2.98 -11.44
CA GLN A 35 7.81 1.99 -12.00
C GLN A 35 9.25 2.49 -12.11
N ASN A 36 9.46 3.81 -12.17
CA ASN A 36 10.79 4.42 -12.26
C ASN A 36 11.37 4.81 -10.89
N LEU A 37 10.67 4.53 -9.78
CA LEU A 37 11.25 4.61 -8.44
C LEU A 37 12.11 3.38 -8.15
N ASN A 38 12.99 3.48 -7.16
CA ASN A 38 13.70 2.32 -6.65
C ASN A 38 12.68 1.33 -6.08
N ASN A 39 12.78 0.07 -6.52
CA ASN A 39 11.86 -1.00 -6.12
C ASN A 39 11.80 -1.25 -4.60
N SER A 40 12.80 -0.82 -3.83
CA SER A 40 12.76 -0.87 -2.35
C SER A 40 11.80 0.14 -1.72
N ILE A 41 11.31 1.12 -2.49
CA ILE A 41 10.40 2.15 -2.02
C ILE A 41 8.97 1.63 -2.11
N VAL A 42 8.36 1.38 -0.95
CA VAL A 42 6.93 1.08 -0.84
C VAL A 42 6.22 2.35 -0.37
N LEU A 43 5.51 3.00 -1.30
CA LEU A 43 4.74 4.20 -0.99
C LEU A 43 3.51 3.83 -0.17
N ASN A 44 3.29 4.54 0.93
CA ASN A 44 2.03 4.44 1.64
C ASN A 44 0.91 5.18 0.90
N LYS A 45 -0.33 4.98 1.35
CA LYS A 45 -1.51 5.62 0.75
C LYS A 45 -1.38 7.15 0.70
N TYR A 46 -0.90 7.78 1.77
CA TYR A 46 -0.78 9.24 1.86
C TYR A 46 0.26 9.81 0.89
N GLU A 47 1.40 9.12 0.73
CA GLU A 47 2.42 9.47 -0.24
C GLU A 47 1.87 9.44 -1.66
N THR A 48 1.12 8.39 -1.98
CA THR A 48 0.46 8.24 -3.28
C THR A 48 -0.62 9.31 -3.50
N GLU A 49 -1.46 9.57 -2.50
CA GLU A 49 -2.52 10.60 -2.63
C GLU A 49 -1.96 12.01 -2.75
N MET A 50 -0.84 12.33 -2.09
CA MET A 50 -0.18 13.62 -2.18
C MET A 50 0.23 13.96 -3.62
N ILE A 51 0.88 13.02 -4.31
CA ILE A 51 1.31 13.24 -5.70
C ILE A 51 0.12 13.19 -6.68
N ARG A 52 -0.90 12.36 -6.43
CA ARG A 52 -2.16 12.35 -7.21
C ARG A 52 -2.91 13.68 -7.11
N LEU A 53 -2.91 14.29 -5.93
CA LEU A 53 -3.49 15.61 -5.71
C LEU A 53 -2.75 16.68 -6.51
N LEU A 54 -1.42 16.69 -6.45
CA LEU A 54 -0.60 17.58 -7.25
C LEU A 54 -0.93 17.43 -8.74
N ALA A 55 -0.98 16.19 -9.23
CA ALA A 55 -1.28 15.89 -10.62
C ALA A 55 -2.68 16.37 -11.04
N THR A 56 -3.67 16.12 -10.19
CA THR A 56 -5.06 16.55 -10.40
C THR A 56 -5.21 18.07 -10.42
N ASN A 57 -4.48 18.78 -9.57
CA ASN A 57 -4.47 20.24 -9.58
C ASN A 57 -3.78 20.80 -10.83
N TYR A 58 -2.63 20.22 -11.19
CA TYR A 58 -1.85 20.61 -12.34
C TYR A 58 -2.63 20.47 -13.66
N SER A 59 -3.34 19.35 -13.84
CA SER A 59 -4.14 19.09 -15.05
C SER A 59 -5.32 20.07 -15.20
N LYS A 60 -6.00 20.43 -14.09
CA LYS A 60 -7.14 21.36 -14.08
C LYS A 60 -6.78 22.79 -14.49
N LYS A 61 -5.54 23.23 -14.23
CA LYS A 61 -5.12 24.64 -14.45
C LYS A 61 -4.76 24.98 -15.91
N SER A 62 -5.11 24.14 -16.89
CA SER A 62 -4.80 24.36 -18.32
C SER A 62 -3.30 24.66 -18.57
N GLN A 63 -2.41 23.93 -17.86
CA GLN A 63 -0.95 23.97 -18.02
C GLN A 63 -0.36 25.38 -18.10
N LYS A 64 -0.84 26.33 -17.29
CA LYS A 64 -0.30 27.69 -17.28
C LYS A 64 0.84 27.83 -16.28
N PHE A 65 2.03 28.09 -16.80
CA PHE A 65 3.16 28.56 -16.01
C PHE A 65 2.88 29.98 -15.45
N PRO A 66 3.37 30.33 -14.25
CA PRO A 66 4.32 29.57 -13.45
C PRO A 66 3.69 28.50 -12.54
N ILE A 67 4.35 27.34 -12.44
CA ILE A 67 4.01 26.28 -11.47
C ILE A 67 4.46 26.74 -10.09
N LYS A 68 3.56 26.80 -9.12
CA LYS A 68 3.91 27.17 -7.75
C LYS A 68 3.22 26.21 -6.83
N TYR A 69 3.95 25.48 -6.00
CA TYR A 69 3.36 24.56 -5.03
C TYR A 69 3.99 24.74 -3.67
N LEU A 70 3.16 24.66 -2.63
CA LEU A 70 3.58 24.66 -1.23
C LEU A 70 3.21 23.31 -0.63
N VAL A 71 4.19 22.63 -0.04
CA VAL A 71 4.04 21.29 0.51
C VAL A 71 4.70 21.26 1.88
N ASN A 72 3.98 20.88 2.92
CA ASN A 72 4.55 20.66 4.25
C ASN A 72 4.74 19.15 4.45
N ILE A 73 5.97 18.72 4.72
CA ILE A 73 6.33 17.33 4.97
C ILE A 73 7.31 17.26 6.14
N GLU A 74 6.82 16.82 7.31
CA GLU A 74 7.67 16.70 8.50
C GLU A 74 8.58 15.46 8.47
N ASN A 75 8.18 14.40 7.78
CA ASN A 75 8.93 13.14 7.74
C ASN A 75 9.96 13.18 6.60
N GLU A 76 11.24 13.10 6.97
CA GLU A 76 12.36 13.14 6.01
C GLU A 76 12.31 12.04 4.94
N THR A 77 11.94 10.80 5.27
CA THR A 77 11.84 9.72 4.28
C THR A 77 10.70 9.97 3.28
N VAL A 78 9.54 10.43 3.77
CA VAL A 78 8.40 10.79 2.92
C VAL A 78 8.76 11.97 2.00
N LYS A 79 9.55 12.91 2.52
CA LYS A 79 10.06 14.05 1.76
C LYS A 79 10.95 13.56 0.61
N GLU A 80 11.90 12.66 0.90
CA GLU A 80 12.78 12.04 -0.10
C GLU A 80 11.98 11.33 -1.21
N HIS A 81 11.01 10.50 -0.84
CA HIS A 81 10.13 9.84 -1.82
C HIS A 81 9.34 10.84 -2.66
N PHE A 82 8.83 11.91 -2.05
CA PHE A 82 8.09 12.95 -2.75
C PHE A 82 8.96 13.71 -3.75
N LEU A 83 10.22 14.00 -3.44
CA LEU A 83 11.16 14.60 -4.40
C LEU A 83 11.33 13.71 -5.65
N ALA A 84 11.51 12.40 -5.47
CA ALA A 84 11.65 11.47 -6.59
C ALA A 84 10.37 11.41 -7.45
N LEU A 85 9.21 11.33 -6.79
CA LEU A 85 7.89 11.36 -7.44
C LEU A 85 7.65 12.65 -8.24
N LEU A 86 8.03 13.80 -7.69
CA LEU A 86 7.93 15.10 -8.37
C LEU A 86 8.75 15.12 -9.66
N ILE A 87 10.01 14.67 -9.59
CA ILE A 87 10.92 14.67 -10.74
C ILE A 87 10.36 13.78 -11.86
N LEU A 88 9.97 12.54 -11.53
CA LEU A 88 9.40 11.61 -12.51
C LEU A 88 8.09 12.13 -13.09
N TYR A 89 7.21 12.67 -12.24
CA TYR A 89 5.94 13.23 -12.68
C TYR A 89 6.15 14.38 -13.66
N PHE A 90 6.95 15.38 -13.32
CA PHE A 90 7.17 16.52 -14.20
C PHE A 90 7.99 16.19 -15.44
N TYR A 91 8.87 15.18 -15.37
CA TYR A 91 9.50 14.62 -16.56
C TYR A 91 8.47 14.02 -17.53
N SER A 92 7.48 13.29 -17.02
CA SER A 92 6.36 12.81 -17.85
C SER A 92 5.55 13.94 -18.49
N GLN A 93 5.57 15.13 -17.88
CA GLN A 93 4.95 16.35 -18.39
C GLN A 93 5.89 17.18 -19.28
N LYS A 94 6.98 16.58 -19.79
CA LYS A 94 7.99 17.18 -20.69
C LYS A 94 8.88 18.25 -20.04
N ASN A 95 8.97 18.27 -18.71
CA ASN A 95 9.94 19.10 -18.00
C ASN A 95 11.16 18.27 -17.59
N ASN A 96 12.31 18.58 -18.18
CA ASN A 96 13.50 17.74 -18.07
C ASN A 96 14.57 18.32 -17.15
N ASN A 97 14.35 19.52 -16.63
CA ASN A 97 15.38 20.25 -15.91
C ASN A 97 14.91 20.64 -14.50
N PHE A 98 15.64 20.16 -13.50
CA PHE A 98 15.30 20.32 -12.11
C PHE A 98 16.44 20.99 -11.36
N VAL A 99 16.09 22.00 -10.57
CA VAL A 99 17.02 22.67 -9.65
C VAL A 99 16.67 22.22 -8.24
N ILE A 100 17.59 21.52 -7.58
CA ILE A 100 17.41 21.06 -6.20
C ILE A 100 18.13 22.05 -5.28
N LEU A 101 17.35 22.84 -4.53
CA LEU A 101 17.87 23.78 -3.55
C LEU A 101 17.82 23.18 -2.15
N SER A 102 18.97 23.14 -1.48
CA SER A 102 19.09 22.64 -0.10
C SER A 102 20.24 23.33 0.62
N LYS A 103 20.43 23.07 1.93
CA LYS A 103 21.61 23.52 2.67
C LYS A 103 22.88 22.84 2.18
N LYS A 104 24.02 23.50 2.38
CA LYS A 104 25.32 23.06 1.88
C LYS A 104 25.69 21.66 2.35
N GLU A 105 25.39 21.35 3.61
CA GLU A 105 25.58 20.03 4.22
C GLU A 105 24.72 18.92 3.61
N ASN A 106 23.57 19.26 3.03
CA ASN A 106 22.61 18.29 2.48
C ASN A 106 22.78 18.04 0.98
N ILE A 107 23.53 18.89 0.26
CA ILE A 107 23.74 18.75 -1.19
C ILE A 107 24.30 17.37 -1.53
N GLN A 108 25.31 16.88 -0.81
CA GLN A 108 25.91 15.57 -1.11
C GLN A 108 24.93 14.42 -0.83
N LYS A 109 24.08 14.54 0.20
CA LYS A 109 23.01 13.59 0.49
C LYS A 109 22.05 13.52 -0.71
N PHE A 110 21.59 14.66 -1.22
CA PHE A 110 20.68 14.71 -2.37
C PHE A 110 21.30 14.19 -3.67
N LYS A 111 22.59 14.43 -3.91
CA LYS A 111 23.31 13.80 -5.03
C LYS A 111 23.30 12.29 -4.93
N ASN A 112 23.53 11.75 -3.73
CA ASN A 112 23.49 10.31 -3.50
C ASN A 112 22.08 9.71 -3.67
N LEU A 113 21.04 10.44 -3.24
CA LEU A 113 19.65 10.03 -3.39
C LEU A 113 19.17 10.08 -4.84
N LEU A 114 19.54 11.14 -5.59
CA LEU A 114 18.88 11.45 -6.86
C LEU A 114 19.75 11.21 -8.10
N ALA A 115 21.08 11.22 -7.99
CA ALA A 115 21.99 11.15 -9.16
C ALA A 115 23.00 9.99 -9.13
N ASN A 116 23.27 9.39 -7.95
CA ASN A 116 24.26 8.33 -7.81
C ASN A 116 23.61 6.94 -7.78
N ASN A 117 23.54 6.27 -8.93
CA ASN A 117 22.94 4.93 -9.05
C ASN A 117 23.69 3.81 -8.31
N ASP A 118 24.95 4.04 -7.91
CA ASP A 118 25.74 3.11 -7.08
C ASP A 118 25.43 3.27 -5.57
N SER A 119 24.71 4.33 -5.19
CA SER A 119 24.32 4.55 -3.80
C SER A 119 23.23 3.59 -3.35
N LYS A 120 23.37 3.02 -2.15
CA LYS A 120 22.29 2.24 -1.50
C LYS A 120 21.03 3.06 -1.23
N SER A 121 21.17 4.39 -1.16
CA SER A 121 20.07 5.31 -0.91
C SER A 121 19.45 5.87 -2.20
N TYR A 122 19.88 5.41 -3.38
CA TYR A 122 19.39 5.93 -4.65
C TYR A 122 17.88 5.71 -4.79
N LEU A 123 17.14 6.74 -5.18
CA LEU A 123 15.66 6.75 -5.12
C LEU A 123 14.99 6.31 -6.42
N PHE A 124 15.75 6.15 -7.50
CA PHE A 124 15.21 5.76 -8.80
C PHE A 124 15.54 4.31 -9.15
N ALA A 125 14.79 3.76 -10.10
CA ALA A 125 15.15 2.50 -10.72
C ALA A 125 16.52 2.61 -11.38
N TYR A 126 17.29 1.51 -11.39
CA TYR A 126 18.62 1.48 -12.02
C TYR A 126 18.59 1.90 -13.49
N LYS A 127 17.48 1.65 -14.17
CA LYS A 127 17.18 2.12 -15.52
C LYS A 127 15.83 2.83 -15.49
N ILE A 128 15.84 4.13 -15.72
CA ILE A 128 14.60 4.90 -15.92
C ILE A 128 14.15 4.74 -17.37
N GLN A 129 12.87 4.53 -17.58
CA GLN A 129 12.28 4.41 -18.90
C GLN A 129 11.04 5.29 -19.04
N PHE A 130 10.98 6.06 -20.13
CA PHE A 130 9.78 6.77 -20.55
C PHE A 130 9.58 6.57 -22.05
N MET A 131 8.36 6.19 -22.46
CA MET A 131 7.99 6.01 -23.88
C MET A 131 8.97 5.12 -24.67
N GLY A 132 9.55 4.10 -24.03
CA GLY A 132 10.45 3.14 -24.68
C GLY A 132 11.91 3.49 -24.63
N LYS A 133 12.21 4.74 -24.31
CA LYS A 133 13.58 5.23 -24.23
C LYS A 133 14.11 5.09 -22.82
N LEU A 134 15.34 4.62 -22.73
CA LEU A 134 16.12 4.74 -21.50
C LEU A 134 16.44 6.21 -21.28
N VAL A 135 16.19 6.67 -20.06
CA VAL A 135 16.38 8.06 -19.65
C VAL A 135 17.51 8.08 -18.64
N ASP A 136 18.57 8.80 -18.97
CA ASP A 136 19.66 9.02 -18.02
C ASP A 136 19.26 10.11 -17.01
N ILE A 137 19.71 9.95 -15.76
CA ILE A 137 19.82 11.07 -14.83
C ILE A 137 21.23 11.65 -14.93
N LYS A 138 21.32 12.96 -15.11
CA LYS A 138 22.59 13.68 -15.23
C LYS A 138 22.67 14.81 -14.21
N GLU A 139 23.69 14.77 -13.38
CA GLU A 139 24.12 15.96 -12.65
C GLU A 139 24.74 16.95 -13.63
N VAL A 140 24.26 18.20 -13.64
CA VAL A 140 24.78 19.27 -14.50
C VAL A 140 25.45 20.36 -13.66
N ASN A 141 26.54 20.93 -14.19
CA ASN A 141 27.28 21.99 -13.51
C ASN A 141 26.74 23.39 -13.83
N GLU A 142 26.04 23.55 -14.95
CA GLU A 142 25.41 24.80 -15.36
C GLU A 142 24.07 24.54 -16.04
N ILE A 143 23.12 25.44 -15.81
CA ILE A 143 21.73 25.35 -16.27
C ILE A 143 21.65 25.37 -17.80
N ASP A 144 22.54 26.12 -18.47
CA ASP A 144 22.55 26.28 -19.93
C ASP A 144 23.39 25.22 -20.68
N SER A 145 24.10 24.36 -19.95
CA SER A 145 25.15 23.50 -20.53
C SER A 145 24.64 22.21 -21.20
N ASN A 146 23.37 21.83 -21.00
CA ASN A 146 22.81 20.59 -21.57
C ASN A 146 21.42 20.81 -22.18
N LYS A 147 21.36 20.93 -23.51
CA LYS A 147 20.11 20.92 -24.30
C LYS A 147 19.62 19.51 -24.64
N ASN A 148 20.11 18.46 -23.96
CA ASN A 148 19.62 17.11 -24.21
C ASN A 148 18.21 16.97 -23.61
N LYS A 149 17.20 17.04 -24.50
CA LYS A 149 15.78 16.91 -24.14
C LYS A 149 15.35 15.49 -23.76
N GLU A 150 16.26 14.53 -23.74
CA GLU A 150 15.93 13.12 -23.46
C GLU A 150 16.42 12.66 -22.07
N SER A 151 17.19 13.46 -21.33
CA SER A 151 17.69 13.11 -19.99
C SER A 151 16.99 13.91 -18.88
N ILE A 152 16.96 13.39 -17.65
CA ILE A 152 16.61 14.14 -16.44
C ILE A 152 17.86 14.88 -15.97
N ASN A 153 17.86 16.20 -16.08
CA ASN A 153 18.98 17.04 -15.69
C ASN A 153 18.76 17.61 -14.29
N LEU A 154 19.70 17.35 -13.39
CA LEU A 154 19.65 17.78 -11.99
C LEU A 154 20.78 18.78 -11.71
N TYR A 155 20.43 19.99 -11.30
CA TYR A 155 21.37 20.99 -10.80
C TYR A 155 21.19 21.14 -9.28
N PHE A 156 22.25 20.88 -8.52
CA PHE A 156 22.24 20.99 -7.06
C PHE A 156 22.95 22.26 -6.61
N SER A 157 22.31 23.08 -5.79
CA SER A 157 22.93 24.32 -5.29
C SER A 157 22.31 24.79 -4.00
N THR A 158 23.00 25.67 -3.28
CA THR A 158 22.36 26.43 -2.21
C THR A 158 21.51 27.54 -2.82
N ARG A 159 20.45 27.95 -2.10
CA ARG A 159 19.59 29.06 -2.55
C ARG A 159 20.38 30.36 -2.80
N SER A 160 21.34 30.68 -1.93
CA SER A 160 22.14 31.90 -2.03
C SER A 160 23.05 31.90 -3.27
N GLU A 161 23.69 30.76 -3.57
CA GLU A 161 24.53 30.60 -4.77
C GLU A 161 23.70 30.60 -6.05
N PHE A 162 22.54 29.94 -6.03
CA PHE A 162 21.62 29.96 -7.17
C PHE A 162 21.16 31.37 -7.51
N LEU A 163 20.70 32.13 -6.50
CA LEU A 163 20.20 33.50 -6.69
C LEU A 163 21.31 34.51 -7.03
N SER A 164 22.56 34.26 -6.64
CA SER A 164 23.69 35.12 -7.04
C SER A 164 24.15 34.85 -8.47
N LYS A 165 24.05 33.60 -8.93
CA LYS A 165 24.45 33.18 -10.27
C LYS A 165 23.38 33.44 -11.32
N TYR A 166 22.10 33.34 -10.98
CA TYR A 166 21.00 33.46 -11.94
C TYR A 166 19.99 34.54 -11.53
N SER A 167 19.75 35.49 -12.44
CA SER A 167 18.76 36.55 -12.27
C SER A 167 17.36 36.11 -12.71
N SER A 168 16.31 36.75 -12.20
CA SER A 168 14.91 36.37 -12.51
C SER A 168 14.51 36.52 -13.99
N ASN A 169 15.35 37.16 -14.81
CA ASN A 169 15.08 37.41 -16.23
C ASN A 169 15.93 36.52 -17.16
N SER A 170 16.78 35.63 -16.61
CA SER A 170 17.75 34.83 -17.37
C SER A 170 17.47 33.33 -17.40
N ILE A 171 16.47 32.83 -16.68
CA ILE A 171 16.11 31.41 -16.67
C ILE A 171 14.81 31.24 -17.46
N ASP A 172 14.87 30.50 -18.56
CA ASP A 172 13.68 30.11 -19.33
C ASP A 172 12.64 29.44 -18.41
N SER A 173 11.37 29.51 -18.79
CA SER A 173 10.23 28.84 -18.12
C SER A 173 10.34 27.29 -18.03
N ASP A 174 11.48 26.74 -18.42
CA ASP A 174 11.73 25.33 -18.71
C ASP A 174 12.36 24.57 -17.52
N PHE A 175 12.54 25.23 -16.37
CA PHE A 175 13.10 24.62 -15.16
C PHE A 175 12.06 24.55 -14.05
N LEU A 176 12.06 23.47 -13.27
CA LEU A 176 11.34 23.38 -12.00
C LEU A 176 12.32 23.47 -10.83
N ILE A 177 12.15 24.47 -9.98
CA ILE A 177 12.90 24.63 -8.75
C ILE A 177 12.22 23.84 -7.63
N ILE A 178 12.92 22.90 -7.02
CA ILE A 178 12.47 22.17 -5.84
C ILE A 178 13.29 22.70 -4.66
N ASP A 179 12.62 23.46 -3.79
CA ASP A 179 13.21 24.05 -2.61
C ASP A 179 12.90 23.20 -1.38
N ASP A 180 13.82 22.30 -1.01
CA ASP A 180 13.65 21.29 0.05
C ASP A 180 13.58 21.89 1.46
N GLU A 181 14.08 23.11 1.61
CA GLU A 181 14.19 23.79 2.90
C GLU A 181 13.57 25.17 2.83
N ALA A 182 12.33 25.22 2.34
CA ALA A 182 11.60 26.46 2.19
C ALA A 182 11.33 27.13 3.55
N VAL A 183 11.49 28.45 3.58
CA VAL A 183 11.04 29.31 4.68
C VAL A 183 10.26 30.48 4.07
N ILE A 184 9.25 30.95 4.80
CA ILE A 184 8.32 32.00 4.35
C ILE A 184 9.06 33.22 3.82
N GLU A 185 10.10 33.66 4.53
CA GLU A 185 10.91 34.84 4.18
C GLU A 185 11.58 34.75 2.81
N ASN A 186 11.81 33.53 2.30
CA ASN A 186 12.49 33.28 1.04
C ASN A 186 11.52 33.07 -0.14
N PHE A 187 10.21 33.02 0.11
CA PHE A 187 9.23 32.74 -0.93
C PHE A 187 9.20 33.80 -2.05
N ASP A 188 9.23 35.08 -1.65
CA ASP A 188 9.25 36.21 -2.58
C ASP A 188 10.50 36.22 -3.47
N LYS A 189 11.58 35.53 -3.07
CA LYS A 189 12.83 35.44 -3.85
C LYS A 189 12.71 34.49 -5.04
N LEU A 190 11.80 33.52 -4.98
CA LEU A 190 11.57 32.55 -6.06
C LEU A 190 10.25 32.76 -6.81
N LYS A 191 9.51 33.84 -6.52
CA LYS A 191 8.17 34.11 -7.05
C LYS A 191 8.05 34.17 -8.58
N ASN A 192 9.15 34.38 -9.31
CA ASN A 192 9.17 34.47 -10.76
C ASN A 192 9.53 33.15 -11.45
N TYR A 193 9.89 32.12 -10.69
CA TYR A 193 10.24 30.81 -11.21
C TYR A 193 9.08 29.82 -11.06
N ASN A 194 9.17 28.70 -11.78
CA ASN A 194 8.41 27.52 -11.41
C ASN A 194 9.04 26.90 -10.17
N SER A 195 8.28 26.78 -9.09
CA SER A 195 8.82 26.28 -7.83
C SER A 195 7.86 25.39 -7.07
N VAL A 196 8.42 24.35 -6.46
CA VAL A 196 7.81 23.58 -5.38
C VAL A 196 8.60 23.87 -4.12
N HIS A 197 7.92 24.42 -3.13
CA HIS A 197 8.50 24.74 -1.83
C HIS A 197 8.07 23.68 -0.83
N ILE A 198 9.05 22.99 -0.27
CA ILE A 198 8.85 21.93 0.70
C ILE A 198 9.28 22.47 2.06
N PHE A 199 8.37 22.40 3.03
CA PHE A 199 8.58 22.83 4.40
C PHE A 199 8.72 21.62 5.31
N SER A 200 9.71 21.62 6.18
CA SER A 200 9.84 20.62 7.25
C SER A 200 8.91 20.93 8.44
N GLU A 201 8.66 22.22 8.71
CA GLU A 201 7.70 22.68 9.70
C GLU A 201 7.04 23.97 9.17
N PHE A 202 5.71 23.99 9.08
CA PHE A 202 4.94 25.16 8.64
C PHE A 202 3.86 25.49 9.67
N ASP A 203 3.98 26.65 10.32
CA ASP A 203 2.99 27.14 11.28
C ASP A 203 1.86 27.89 10.56
N PHE A 204 0.66 27.31 10.58
CA PHE A 204 -0.54 27.87 9.95
C PHE A 204 -1.16 29.04 10.73
N VAL A 205 -0.73 29.32 11.97
CA VAL A 205 -1.39 30.27 12.87
C VAL A 205 -1.02 31.73 12.58
N GLN A 206 0.05 32.00 11.82
CA GLN A 206 0.43 33.38 11.46
C GLN A 206 -0.46 33.93 10.33
N SER A 207 -1.56 34.55 10.72
CA SER A 207 -2.67 35.05 9.92
C SER A 207 -2.40 36.29 9.03
N SER A 208 -1.23 36.43 8.43
CA SER A 208 -0.87 37.60 7.60
C SER A 208 -0.19 37.29 6.26
N TYR A 209 -0.40 36.11 5.68
CA TYR A 209 0.13 35.80 4.36
C TYR A 209 -0.58 36.60 3.25
N LYS A 210 0.19 37.21 2.34
CA LYS A 210 -0.34 37.90 1.15
C LYS A 210 -1.21 36.91 0.37
N THR A 211 -2.48 37.23 0.21
CA THR A 211 -3.53 36.41 -0.42
C THR A 211 -3.22 35.92 -1.85
N GLY A 212 -2.22 36.49 -2.54
CA GLY A 212 -1.72 36.02 -3.84
C GLY A 212 -0.71 34.86 -3.78
N ILE A 213 -0.23 34.46 -2.60
CA ILE A 213 0.80 33.42 -2.41
C ILE A 213 0.18 32.02 -2.26
N LEU A 214 -1.07 31.93 -1.79
CA LEU A 214 -1.73 30.69 -1.36
C LEU A 214 -2.48 29.94 -2.47
N ASP A 215 -2.44 30.39 -3.73
CA ASP A 215 -3.28 29.85 -4.81
C ASP A 215 -3.00 28.37 -5.18
N ASN A 216 -2.02 27.71 -4.53
CA ASN A 216 -1.58 26.32 -4.78
C ASN A 216 -0.93 25.62 -3.55
N PHE A 217 -1.45 25.83 -2.33
CA PHE A 217 -0.99 25.00 -1.19
C PHE A 217 -1.55 23.58 -1.31
N ILE A 218 -0.70 22.57 -1.52
CA ILE A 218 -1.14 21.20 -1.85
C ILE A 218 -1.35 20.36 -0.60
N TYR A 219 -0.40 20.31 0.33
CA TYR A 219 -0.38 19.20 1.29
C TYR A 219 0.26 19.54 2.63
N ASN A 220 -0.26 18.93 3.70
CA ASN A 220 0.37 18.92 5.02
C ASN A 220 0.50 17.48 5.52
N TYR A 221 1.70 16.91 5.43
CA TYR A 221 2.09 15.66 6.06
C TYR A 221 2.69 15.95 7.45
N ASP A 222 1.81 16.14 8.42
CA ASP A 222 2.17 16.44 9.81
C ASP A 222 2.14 15.15 10.65
N LYS A 223 3.32 14.65 11.00
CA LYS A 223 3.50 13.49 11.87
C LYS A 223 3.01 13.83 13.29
N LYS A 224 3.14 15.08 13.75
CA LYS A 224 2.60 15.56 15.02
C LYS A 224 1.08 15.74 15.02
N LYS A 225 0.38 15.93 13.90
CA LYS A 225 -1.09 15.93 13.83
C LYS A 225 -1.65 14.51 13.81
N ILE A 226 -0.98 13.59 13.10
CA ILE A 226 -1.23 12.15 13.23
C ILE A 226 -0.93 11.71 14.67
N GLN A 227 0.17 12.18 15.26
CA GLN A 227 0.53 11.87 16.63
C GLN A 227 -0.23 12.68 17.68
N SER A 228 -0.90 13.80 17.40
CA SER A 228 -1.67 14.61 18.37
C SER A 228 -3.16 14.33 18.31
N ILE A 229 -3.67 13.86 17.17
CA ILE A 229 -4.84 12.98 17.12
C ILE A 229 -4.57 11.74 17.99
N ASN A 230 -3.32 11.23 18.03
CA ASN A 230 -2.92 10.12 18.92
C ASN A 230 -2.34 10.55 20.30
N LYS A 231 -2.09 11.84 20.59
CA LYS A 231 -1.44 12.31 21.85
C LYS A 231 -2.37 13.10 22.74
N ASN A 232 -3.38 13.78 22.19
CA ASN A 232 -4.40 14.44 23.02
C ASN A 232 -5.34 13.44 23.70
N ASN A 233 -5.22 12.15 23.35
CA ASN A 233 -5.89 11.06 24.06
C ASN A 233 -4.95 10.32 25.05
N LEU A 234 -3.64 10.61 25.06
CA LEU A 234 -2.63 9.94 25.89
C LEU A 234 -2.62 10.38 27.37
N SER A 235 -3.79 10.69 27.92
CA SER A 235 -4.01 10.96 29.34
C SER A 235 -5.17 10.12 29.90
N SER A 236 -5.33 8.87 29.43
CA SER A 236 -5.89 7.75 30.23
C SER A 236 -5.91 6.44 29.42
N SER A 237 -4.75 5.94 28.99
CA SER A 237 -4.69 4.63 28.32
C SER A 237 -5.13 3.52 29.29
N LYS A 238 -6.41 3.14 29.25
CA LYS A 238 -6.87 1.89 29.85
C LYS A 238 -6.17 0.76 29.09
N LYS A 239 -5.42 -0.06 29.82
CA LYS A 239 -4.77 -1.27 29.29
C LYS A 239 -5.86 -2.30 28.95
N CYS A 240 -5.80 -2.92 27.77
CA CYS A 240 -6.61 -4.11 27.54
C CYS A 240 -5.89 -5.34 28.11
N SER A 241 -6.65 -6.17 28.80
CA SER A 241 -6.22 -7.42 29.38
C SER A 241 -7.39 -8.41 29.35
N LEU A 242 -7.17 -9.64 29.79
CA LEU A 242 -8.27 -10.56 30.09
C LEU A 242 -8.85 -10.27 31.47
N LYS A 243 -10.15 -10.56 31.66
CA LYS A 243 -10.83 -10.51 32.95
C LYS A 243 -10.24 -11.57 33.89
N GLU A 244 -10.00 -11.20 35.14
CA GLU A 244 -9.43 -12.12 36.15
C GLU A 244 -10.29 -13.36 36.39
N GLU A 245 -11.62 -13.21 36.38
CA GLU A 245 -12.55 -14.35 36.47
C GLU A 245 -12.38 -15.35 35.32
N PHE A 246 -12.06 -14.87 34.11
CA PHE A 246 -11.81 -15.73 32.96
C PHE A 246 -10.47 -16.44 33.08
N LYS A 247 -9.42 -15.73 33.54
CA LYS A 247 -8.09 -16.33 33.77
C LYS A 247 -8.12 -17.49 34.78
N GLN A 248 -9.06 -17.46 35.71
CA GLN A 248 -9.24 -18.51 36.70
C GLN A 248 -10.04 -19.71 36.19
N SER A 249 -10.72 -19.58 35.05
CA SER A 249 -11.58 -20.64 34.49
C SER A 249 -10.78 -21.85 33.99
N ASP A 250 -11.40 -23.03 34.03
CA ASP A 250 -10.80 -24.26 33.48
C ASP A 250 -10.57 -24.15 31.97
N PHE A 251 -11.47 -23.46 31.26
CA PHE A 251 -11.34 -23.22 29.82
C PHE A 251 -10.07 -22.42 29.49
N PHE A 252 -9.75 -21.37 30.25
CA PHE A 252 -8.53 -20.61 29.98
C PHE A 252 -7.26 -21.40 30.30
N LYS A 253 -7.26 -22.12 31.43
CA LYS A 253 -6.08 -22.85 31.92
C LYS A 253 -5.73 -24.07 31.08
N ASN A 254 -6.74 -24.78 30.58
CA ASN A 254 -6.57 -26.07 29.89
C ASN A 254 -7.08 -26.07 28.44
N GLY A 255 -7.73 -24.99 28.01
CA GLY A 255 -8.26 -24.85 26.67
C GLY A 255 -7.15 -24.68 25.63
N LEU A 256 -7.50 -25.03 24.40
CA LEU A 256 -6.60 -25.04 23.26
C LEU A 256 -7.09 -24.09 22.19
N ILE A 257 -6.14 -23.41 21.56
CA ILE A 257 -6.32 -22.75 20.26
C ILE A 257 -5.48 -23.51 19.23
N PHE A 258 -6.05 -23.69 18.05
CA PHE A 258 -5.43 -24.39 16.93
C PHE A 258 -5.02 -23.39 15.87
N LEU A 259 -3.71 -23.27 15.65
CA LEU A 259 -3.11 -22.33 14.72
C LEU A 259 -2.28 -23.10 13.70
N ASN A 260 -2.29 -22.65 12.45
CA ASN A 260 -1.37 -23.18 11.46
C ASN A 260 -0.06 -22.38 11.50
N LYS A 261 0.97 -22.87 10.81
CA LYS A 261 2.30 -22.27 10.84
C LYS A 261 2.75 -21.88 9.45
N LYS A 262 3.59 -20.86 9.42
CA LYS A 262 4.36 -20.49 8.26
C LYS A 262 5.45 -21.55 8.03
N GLU A 263 5.33 -22.32 6.95
CA GLU A 263 6.25 -23.39 6.57
C GLU A 263 6.95 -23.05 5.26
N LYS A 264 8.23 -23.39 5.12
CA LYS A 264 8.91 -23.26 3.83
C LYS A 264 8.33 -24.27 2.85
N LEU A 265 7.99 -23.83 1.64
CA LEU A 265 7.49 -24.70 0.58
C LEU A 265 8.51 -25.80 0.25
N ASP A 266 8.02 -27.01 0.03
CA ASP A 266 8.82 -28.14 -0.43
C ASP A 266 9.54 -27.79 -1.75
N LYS A 267 10.85 -28.08 -1.82
CA LYS A 267 11.71 -27.87 -3.00
C LYS A 267 11.17 -28.58 -4.25
N ASP A 268 10.36 -29.62 -4.06
CA ASP A 268 9.78 -30.38 -5.15
C ASP A 268 8.50 -29.78 -5.76
N ILE A 269 7.89 -28.78 -5.12
CA ILE A 269 6.69 -28.12 -5.63
C ILE A 269 7.09 -26.93 -6.51
N LYS A 270 6.62 -26.89 -7.76
CA LYS A 270 6.80 -25.70 -8.62
C LYS A 270 6.09 -24.50 -8.00
N VAL A 271 6.83 -23.40 -7.87
CA VAL A 271 6.29 -22.12 -7.42
C VAL A 271 5.77 -21.37 -8.63
N PHE A 272 4.58 -20.78 -8.51
CA PHE A 272 3.99 -19.91 -9.52
C PHE A 272 3.74 -18.51 -8.95
N PRO A 273 3.65 -17.47 -9.79
CA PRO A 273 3.17 -16.16 -9.40
C PRO A 273 1.75 -16.22 -8.83
N ASN A 274 1.38 -15.23 -8.01
CA ASN A 274 0.01 -15.06 -7.53
C ASN A 274 -0.97 -14.86 -8.71
N GLN A 275 -2.27 -15.11 -8.50
CA GLN A 275 -3.24 -15.10 -9.60
C GLN A 275 -3.29 -13.78 -10.40
N ASP A 276 -3.21 -12.63 -9.73
CA ASP A 276 -3.24 -11.32 -10.40
C ASP A 276 -2.02 -11.11 -11.31
N GLU A 277 -0.85 -11.57 -10.85
CA GLU A 277 0.45 -11.42 -11.52
C GLU A 277 0.65 -12.44 -12.65
N LYS A 278 -0.08 -13.57 -12.57
CA LYS A 278 -0.13 -14.57 -13.63
C LYS A 278 -0.85 -14.07 -14.90
N TYR A 279 -1.80 -13.14 -14.76
CA TYR A 279 -2.65 -12.67 -15.87
C TYR A 279 -2.64 -11.15 -16.02
N MET A 280 -1.48 -10.50 -15.85
CA MET A 280 -1.43 -9.04 -15.99
C MET A 280 -1.63 -8.61 -17.44
N HIS A 281 -2.32 -7.49 -17.59
CA HIS A 281 -2.34 -6.73 -18.84
C HIS A 281 -1.37 -5.55 -18.73
N HIS A 282 -0.32 -5.56 -19.54
CA HIS A 282 0.66 -4.49 -19.63
C HIS A 282 0.26 -3.52 -20.73
N SER A 283 -0.41 -2.43 -20.34
CA SER A 283 -0.80 -1.35 -21.24
C SER A 283 0.06 -0.11 -21.03
N LEU A 284 0.08 0.74 -22.07
CA LEU A 284 0.72 2.06 -22.01
C LEU A 284 -0.21 3.14 -21.40
N ASN A 285 -1.40 2.76 -20.90
CA ASN A 285 -2.38 3.62 -20.24
C ASN A 285 -2.66 4.92 -21.03
N GLU A 286 -2.52 6.10 -20.42
CA GLU A 286 -2.87 7.40 -21.05
C GLU A 286 -2.13 7.65 -22.37
N ILE A 287 -0.94 7.08 -22.53
CA ILE A 287 -0.13 7.17 -23.76
C ILE A 287 -0.82 6.47 -24.94
N SER A 288 -1.65 5.45 -24.69
CA SER A 288 -2.41 4.74 -25.74
C SER A 288 -3.34 5.67 -26.54
N LYS A 289 -3.80 6.78 -25.94
CA LYS A 289 -4.71 7.74 -26.59
C LYS A 289 -4.05 8.50 -27.75
N ASP A 290 -2.73 8.53 -27.79
CA ASP A 290 -1.96 9.20 -28.84
C ASP A 290 -1.70 8.29 -30.05
N PHE A 291 -2.17 7.04 -30.01
CA PHE A 291 -2.00 6.06 -31.08
C PHE A 291 -3.32 5.70 -31.77
N LEU A 292 -3.28 5.50 -33.08
CA LEU A 292 -4.44 5.16 -33.92
C LEU A 292 -4.90 3.71 -33.79
N TYR A 293 -3.96 2.79 -33.53
CA TYR A 293 -4.21 1.34 -33.47
C TYR A 293 -3.58 0.73 -32.24
N SER A 294 -4.20 -0.35 -31.73
CA SER A 294 -3.59 -1.21 -30.72
C SER A 294 -3.80 -2.69 -31.02
N LYS A 295 -2.85 -3.52 -30.58
CA LYS A 295 -2.92 -4.99 -30.67
C LYS A 295 -2.42 -5.59 -29.37
N THR A 296 -3.20 -6.51 -28.81
CA THR A 296 -2.83 -7.24 -27.59
C THR A 296 -2.25 -8.60 -27.93
N LEU A 297 -1.14 -8.97 -27.31
CA LEU A 297 -0.46 -10.25 -27.47
C LEU A 297 -0.18 -10.88 -26.11
N GLU A 298 -0.34 -12.20 -25.97
CA GLU A 298 0.19 -12.93 -24.81
C GLU A 298 1.70 -13.12 -24.95
N LEU A 299 2.45 -13.04 -23.85
CA LEU A 299 3.91 -13.18 -23.87
C LEU A 299 4.36 -14.51 -24.49
N LYS A 300 3.68 -15.62 -24.19
CA LYS A 300 3.99 -16.93 -24.77
C LYS A 300 3.82 -17.01 -26.29
N ASN A 301 3.09 -16.07 -26.89
CA ASN A 301 2.84 -15.99 -28.33
C ASN A 301 3.80 -15.01 -29.04
N ILE A 302 4.70 -14.33 -28.30
CA ILE A 302 5.73 -13.46 -28.86
C ILE A 302 6.97 -14.29 -29.18
N ASP A 303 7.66 -13.94 -30.26
CA ASP A 303 8.92 -14.60 -30.64
C ASP A 303 9.94 -14.55 -29.49
N ILE A 304 10.41 -15.73 -29.08
CA ILE A 304 11.33 -15.88 -27.94
C ILE A 304 12.63 -15.09 -28.13
N SER A 305 13.08 -14.87 -29.37
CA SER A 305 14.27 -14.08 -29.67
C SER A 305 14.11 -12.61 -29.29
N LEU A 306 12.89 -12.06 -29.42
CA LEU A 306 12.57 -10.70 -29.00
C LEU A 306 12.56 -10.60 -27.48
N ILE A 307 11.97 -11.59 -26.79
CA ILE A 307 11.98 -11.65 -25.32
C ILE A 307 13.42 -11.75 -24.81
N SER A 308 14.22 -12.67 -25.36
CA SER A 308 15.60 -12.90 -24.90
C SER A 308 16.49 -11.66 -24.99
N LYS A 309 16.26 -10.80 -25.99
CA LYS A 309 17.01 -9.55 -26.17
C LYS A 309 16.93 -8.63 -24.95
N TYR A 310 15.81 -8.68 -24.22
CA TYR A 310 15.53 -7.80 -23.10
C TYR A 310 15.70 -8.48 -21.74
N VAL A 311 15.59 -9.81 -21.66
CA VAL A 311 15.72 -10.56 -20.39
C VAL A 311 17.05 -10.28 -19.68
N ASP A 312 18.15 -10.23 -20.43
CA ASP A 312 19.49 -9.97 -19.87
C ASP A 312 19.65 -8.56 -19.26
N ASN A 313 18.71 -7.65 -19.53
CA ASN A 313 18.72 -6.30 -18.97
C ASN A 313 18.31 -6.24 -17.49
N TYR A 314 17.72 -7.31 -16.97
CA TYR A 314 17.13 -7.37 -15.62
C TYR A 314 17.89 -8.39 -14.77
N ARG A 315 18.49 -7.93 -13.68
CA ARG A 315 19.24 -8.81 -12.76
C ARG A 315 18.31 -9.82 -12.08
N GLU A 316 17.03 -9.49 -11.92
CA GLU A 316 16.00 -10.30 -11.29
C GLU A 316 15.78 -11.62 -12.03
N PHE A 317 16.03 -11.64 -13.34
CA PHE A 317 15.88 -12.83 -14.18
C PHE A 317 17.11 -13.73 -14.19
N LYS A 318 18.20 -13.38 -13.49
CA LYS A 318 19.34 -14.30 -13.33
C LYS A 318 18.89 -15.56 -12.59
N LEU A 319 19.28 -16.72 -13.10
CA LEU A 319 18.95 -18.04 -12.52
C LEU A 319 19.23 -18.14 -11.02
N GLU A 320 20.31 -17.53 -10.52
CA GLU A 320 20.63 -17.50 -9.09
C GLU A 320 19.55 -16.80 -8.24
N ASN A 321 19.00 -15.69 -8.74
CA ASN A 321 17.97 -14.92 -8.06
C ASN A 321 16.61 -15.62 -8.14
N LEU A 322 16.34 -16.25 -9.28
CA LEU A 322 15.13 -17.04 -9.50
C LEU A 322 15.10 -18.30 -8.65
N LYS A 323 16.22 -19.03 -8.51
CA LYS A 323 16.30 -20.26 -7.70
C LYS A 323 16.02 -20.03 -6.22
N ASN A 324 16.27 -18.82 -5.71
CA ASN A 324 15.91 -18.48 -4.34
C ASN A 324 14.41 -18.24 -4.18
N LYS A 325 13.71 -17.83 -5.25
CA LYS A 325 12.30 -17.38 -5.21
C LYS A 325 11.32 -18.43 -5.74
N PHE A 326 11.72 -19.17 -6.77
CA PHE A 326 10.93 -20.17 -7.44
C PHE A 326 11.65 -21.53 -7.42
N ASN A 327 10.90 -22.58 -7.10
CA ASN A 327 11.40 -23.95 -7.20
C ASN A 327 11.26 -24.49 -8.63
N LYS A 328 12.21 -25.33 -9.06
CA LYS A 328 12.21 -26.04 -10.35
C LYS A 328 12.16 -25.12 -11.58
N ILE A 329 12.99 -24.06 -11.56
CA ILE A 329 13.30 -23.25 -12.75
C ILE A 329 14.69 -23.63 -13.27
N ASP A 330 14.72 -24.30 -14.42
CA ASP A 330 15.95 -24.67 -15.12
C ASP A 330 16.31 -23.67 -16.23
N ASN A 331 15.30 -23.03 -16.82
CA ASN A 331 15.45 -22.04 -17.87
C ASN A 331 14.65 -20.78 -17.56
N VAL A 332 15.30 -19.62 -17.60
CA VAL A 332 14.69 -18.31 -17.36
C VAL A 332 13.57 -18.02 -18.35
N LEU A 333 13.75 -18.41 -19.62
CA LEU A 333 12.79 -18.09 -20.67
C LEU A 333 11.45 -18.80 -20.48
N ASP A 334 11.42 -19.92 -19.76
CA ASP A 334 10.20 -20.66 -19.44
C ASP A 334 9.22 -19.80 -18.63
N LEU A 335 9.72 -18.81 -17.87
CA LEU A 335 8.89 -17.84 -17.15
C LEU A 335 7.95 -17.06 -18.06
N PHE A 336 8.38 -16.78 -19.30
CA PHE A 336 7.65 -15.93 -20.24
C PHE A 336 6.95 -16.72 -21.34
N THR A 337 7.26 -18.01 -21.49
CA THR A 337 6.69 -18.87 -22.54
C THR A 337 5.73 -19.94 -22.01
N THR A 338 5.69 -20.18 -20.69
CA THR A 338 4.85 -21.22 -20.09
C THR A 338 3.59 -20.66 -19.44
N SER A 339 2.42 -21.20 -19.82
CA SER A 339 1.17 -20.97 -19.10
C SER A 339 1.27 -21.52 -17.67
N GLY A 340 1.04 -20.66 -16.66
CA GLY A 340 1.37 -20.97 -15.26
C GLY A 340 2.29 -19.94 -14.63
N TYR A 341 3.32 -19.52 -15.36
CA TYR A 341 4.18 -18.38 -15.00
C TYR A 341 3.62 -17.10 -15.62
N PHE A 342 4.46 -16.26 -16.23
CA PHE A 342 4.05 -15.02 -16.86
C PHE A 342 3.70 -15.19 -18.34
N GLY A 343 3.70 -16.40 -18.89
CA GLY A 343 3.39 -16.63 -20.31
C GLY A 343 1.97 -16.20 -20.73
N ASP A 344 1.03 -16.20 -19.79
CA ASP A 344 -0.35 -15.75 -19.99
C ASP A 344 -0.54 -14.24 -19.74
N ASN A 345 0.51 -13.52 -19.34
CA ASN A 345 0.47 -12.06 -19.28
C ASN A 345 0.31 -11.51 -20.70
N THR A 346 -0.46 -10.44 -20.83
CA THR A 346 -0.74 -9.79 -22.11
C THR A 346 -0.06 -8.44 -22.20
N VAL A 347 0.32 -8.08 -23.41
CA VAL A 347 1.04 -6.85 -23.74
C VAL A 347 0.26 -6.10 -24.80
N GLU A 348 -0.10 -4.85 -24.52
CA GLU A 348 -0.70 -3.95 -25.51
C GLU A 348 0.39 -3.25 -26.32
N VAL A 349 0.32 -3.40 -27.64
CA VAL A 349 1.19 -2.74 -28.60
C VAL A 349 0.40 -1.64 -29.30
N CYS A 350 0.73 -0.38 -29.03
CA CYS A 350 0.08 0.77 -29.64
C CYS A 350 0.95 1.34 -30.77
N PHE A 351 0.36 1.61 -31.95
CA PHE A 351 1.10 2.05 -33.14
C PHE A 351 0.22 2.90 -34.06
N ASN A 352 0.85 3.74 -34.89
CA ASN A 352 0.16 4.63 -35.82
C ASN A 352 0.13 4.09 -37.26
N ASN A 353 1.12 3.28 -37.62
CA ASN A 353 1.23 2.62 -38.93
C ASN A 353 2.06 1.33 -38.77
N GLU A 354 2.06 0.46 -39.78
CA GLU A 354 2.76 -0.83 -39.72
C GLU A 354 4.28 -0.72 -39.59
N ASN A 355 4.89 0.38 -40.06
CA ASN A 355 6.34 0.58 -39.98
C ASN A 355 6.79 0.82 -38.53
N ASP A 356 5.94 1.44 -37.71
CA ASP A 356 6.23 1.73 -36.30
C ASP A 356 5.96 0.50 -35.38
N TYR A 357 5.27 -0.52 -35.90
CA TYR A 357 4.84 -1.67 -35.09
C TYR A 357 6.00 -2.41 -34.43
N GLY A 358 7.13 -2.58 -35.14
CA GLY A 358 8.30 -3.28 -34.60
C GLY A 358 8.95 -2.56 -33.42
N GLU A 359 9.04 -1.23 -33.48
CA GLU A 359 9.56 -0.41 -32.37
C GLU A 359 8.59 -0.39 -31.19
N SER A 360 7.29 -0.21 -31.46
CA SER A 360 6.24 -0.29 -30.44
C SER A 360 6.20 -1.65 -29.76
N LEU A 361 6.34 -2.75 -30.51
CA LEU A 361 6.35 -4.11 -29.96
C LEU A 361 7.55 -4.30 -29.02
N ASN A 362 8.73 -3.87 -29.45
CA ASN A 362 9.94 -3.91 -28.61
C ASN A 362 9.76 -3.10 -27.32
N TYR A 363 9.13 -1.92 -27.41
CA TYR A 363 8.84 -1.11 -26.23
C TYR A 363 7.90 -1.85 -25.28
N SER A 364 6.75 -2.33 -25.78
CA SER A 364 5.75 -2.97 -24.94
C SER A 364 6.28 -4.27 -24.30
N ILE A 365 7.13 -5.03 -24.99
CA ILE A 365 7.84 -6.20 -24.42
C ILE A 365 8.72 -5.75 -23.24
N ASN A 366 9.55 -4.72 -23.42
CA ASN A 366 10.43 -4.26 -22.36
C ASN A 366 9.64 -3.72 -21.15
N THR A 367 8.52 -3.03 -21.38
CA THR A 367 7.63 -2.60 -20.30
C THR A 367 7.04 -3.78 -19.54
N ALA A 368 6.56 -4.81 -20.23
CA ALA A 368 6.06 -6.03 -19.60
C ALA A 368 7.14 -6.71 -18.75
N LEU A 369 8.33 -6.91 -19.31
CA LEU A 369 9.47 -7.49 -18.60
C LEU A 369 9.90 -6.64 -17.40
N SER A 370 9.86 -5.31 -17.50
CA SER A 370 10.15 -4.44 -16.36
C SER A 370 9.16 -4.62 -15.22
N ASN A 371 7.87 -4.73 -15.53
CA ASN A 371 6.83 -4.96 -14.52
C ASN A 371 7.02 -6.32 -13.84
N ILE A 372 7.26 -7.36 -14.63
CA ILE A 372 7.53 -8.71 -14.13
C ILE A 372 8.82 -8.73 -13.29
N ALA A 373 9.86 -8.02 -13.69
CA ALA A 373 11.10 -7.90 -12.91
C ALA A 373 10.82 -7.23 -11.56
N SER A 374 10.07 -6.14 -11.52
CA SER A 374 9.68 -5.47 -10.28
C SER A 374 8.84 -6.39 -9.38
N TYR A 375 7.92 -7.16 -9.95
CA TYR A 375 7.20 -8.20 -9.20
C TYR A 375 8.17 -9.23 -8.62
N ILE A 376 9.02 -9.85 -9.46
CA ILE A 376 9.98 -10.86 -9.02
C ILE A 376 10.92 -10.29 -7.96
N HIS A 377 11.33 -9.01 -8.03
CA HIS A 377 12.17 -8.38 -7.01
C HIS A 377 11.54 -8.45 -5.63
N ASN A 378 10.25 -8.10 -5.53
CA ASN A 378 9.46 -8.06 -4.30
C ASN A 378 8.85 -9.42 -3.93
N PHE A 379 8.92 -10.39 -4.84
CA PHE A 379 8.42 -11.73 -4.61
C PHE A 379 9.33 -12.47 -3.62
N ASP A 380 8.83 -12.67 -2.39
CA ASP A 380 9.55 -13.42 -1.37
C ASP A 380 9.41 -14.94 -1.58
N PRO A 381 10.46 -15.73 -1.33
CA PRO A 381 10.41 -17.19 -1.45
C PRO A 381 9.31 -17.82 -0.60
N VAL A 382 8.62 -18.80 -1.20
CA VAL A 382 7.32 -19.31 -0.78
C VAL A 382 7.34 -19.94 0.59
N PHE A 383 6.78 -19.22 1.55
CA PHE A 383 6.18 -19.87 2.67
C PHE A 383 4.74 -20.23 2.31
N THR A 384 4.27 -21.37 2.79
CA THR A 384 2.85 -21.73 2.79
C THR A 384 2.38 -21.78 4.22
N GLY A 385 1.13 -21.41 4.45
CA GLY A 385 0.45 -21.82 5.67
C GLY A 385 0.31 -23.33 5.67
N SER A 386 0.68 -23.96 6.77
CA SER A 386 0.48 -25.41 6.94
C SER A 386 -1.00 -25.75 6.82
N LYS A 387 -1.32 -26.86 6.15
CA LYS A 387 -2.69 -27.42 6.16
C LYS A 387 -3.00 -28.18 7.46
N GLN A 388 -1.96 -28.43 8.27
CA GLN A 388 -2.11 -28.93 9.63
C GLN A 388 -2.23 -27.77 10.61
N PHE A 389 -3.15 -27.89 11.56
CA PHE A 389 -3.29 -26.97 12.69
C PHE A 389 -2.71 -27.62 13.94
N TYR A 390 -1.96 -26.85 14.71
CA TYR A 390 -1.24 -27.31 15.89
C TYR A 390 -1.92 -26.77 17.14
N ALA A 391 -2.05 -27.62 18.17
CA ALA A 391 -2.63 -27.22 19.45
C ALA A 391 -1.65 -26.31 20.22
N HIS A 392 -2.17 -25.20 20.73
CA HIS A 392 -1.48 -24.28 21.63
C HIS A 392 -2.35 -24.03 22.86
N ASN A 393 -1.75 -23.95 24.04
CA ASN A 393 -2.48 -23.55 25.25
C ASN A 393 -2.99 -22.12 25.11
N LEU A 394 -4.27 -21.92 25.42
CA LEU A 394 -4.93 -20.63 25.27
C LEU A 394 -4.30 -19.55 26.17
N SER A 395 -3.89 -19.93 27.39
CA SER A 395 -3.14 -19.07 28.30
C SER A 395 -1.81 -18.58 27.73
N ASN A 396 -1.07 -19.42 27.02
CA ASN A 396 0.22 -19.03 26.43
C ASN A 396 0.07 -17.99 25.32
N ILE A 397 -1.07 -17.97 24.64
CA ILE A 397 -1.32 -17.08 23.50
C ILE A 397 -1.98 -15.76 23.93
N PHE A 398 -2.88 -15.78 24.92
CA PHE A 398 -3.68 -14.62 25.29
C PHE A 398 -3.33 -14.00 26.66
N ASP A 399 -2.51 -14.63 27.51
CA ASP A 399 -2.08 -14.04 28.80
C ASP A 399 -0.89 -13.09 28.63
N ILE A 400 -1.08 -12.03 27.86
CA ILE A 400 -0.04 -11.03 27.59
C ILE A 400 -0.31 -9.78 28.42
N GLU A 401 0.68 -9.32 29.16
CA GLU A 401 0.60 -8.08 29.94
C GLU A 401 0.69 -6.85 29.02
N ASN A 402 -0.20 -5.87 29.25
CA ASN A 402 -0.14 -4.52 28.67
C ASN A 402 -0.35 -4.42 27.15
N THR A 403 -1.42 -5.01 26.61
CA THR A 403 -1.87 -4.64 25.26
C THR A 403 -2.38 -3.20 25.24
N CYS A 404 -1.74 -2.37 24.42
CA CYS A 404 -2.18 -1.00 24.17
C CYS A 404 -3.54 -1.09 23.46
N CYS A 405 -4.58 -0.46 24.00
CA CYS A 405 -5.81 -0.28 23.25
C CYS A 405 -5.54 0.73 22.14
N ASP A 406 -5.85 0.38 20.90
CA ASP A 406 -6.06 1.40 19.87
C ASP A 406 -7.18 2.32 20.36
N GLU A 407 -6.85 3.57 20.65
CA GLU A 407 -7.81 4.60 21.06
C GLU A 407 -8.76 4.89 19.90
N SER A 408 -9.85 4.13 19.87
CA SER A 408 -10.88 4.21 18.87
C SER A 408 -12.14 4.80 19.50
N SER A 409 -12.83 5.63 18.73
CA SER A 409 -13.90 6.50 19.22
C SER A 409 -15.13 5.75 19.72
N TYR A 410 -15.28 4.48 19.35
CA TYR A 410 -16.49 3.70 19.63
C TYR A 410 -16.30 2.86 20.89
N LYS A 411 -17.11 3.17 21.90
CA LYS A 411 -17.09 2.47 23.18
C LYS A 411 -18.34 1.64 23.38
N ILE A 412 -18.17 0.47 23.99
CA ILE A 412 -19.26 -0.39 24.44
C ILE A 412 -18.88 -0.98 25.80
N ASP A 413 -19.78 -0.85 26.77
CA ASP A 413 -19.58 -1.46 28.08
C ASP A 413 -20.00 -2.93 28.04
N LEU A 414 -19.01 -3.81 28.19
CA LEU A 414 -19.14 -5.26 28.25
C LEU A 414 -18.57 -5.82 29.56
N SER A 415 -18.38 -4.98 30.58
CA SER A 415 -17.80 -5.38 31.88
C SER A 415 -18.60 -6.50 32.54
N ASP A 416 -19.92 -6.38 32.57
CA ASP A 416 -20.85 -7.39 33.14
C ASP A 416 -21.06 -8.63 32.24
N GLN A 417 -20.55 -8.61 31.01
CA GLN A 417 -20.78 -9.67 30.03
C GLN A 417 -19.71 -10.76 30.15
N LYS A 418 -20.04 -11.87 30.82
CA LYS A 418 -19.10 -12.99 31.04
C LYS A 418 -18.62 -13.68 29.77
N TRP A 419 -19.42 -13.65 28.70
CA TRP A 419 -19.06 -14.21 27.41
C TRP A 419 -18.01 -13.37 26.67
N PHE A 420 -17.86 -12.08 26.99
CA PHE A 420 -16.78 -11.24 26.47
C PHE A 420 -15.66 -11.17 27.49
N VAL A 421 -14.52 -11.79 27.19
CA VAL A 421 -13.50 -12.07 28.21
C VAL A 421 -12.42 -10.99 28.34
N SER A 422 -12.40 -10.03 27.41
CA SER A 422 -11.45 -8.92 27.39
C SER A 422 -11.96 -7.73 28.23
N THR A 423 -11.05 -6.94 28.81
CA THR A 423 -11.33 -5.70 29.56
C THR A 423 -11.36 -4.45 28.67
N CYS A 424 -11.10 -4.60 27.37
CA CYS A 424 -11.20 -3.56 26.35
C CYS A 424 -12.61 -2.92 26.34
N ASP A 425 -12.67 -1.59 26.28
CA ASP A 425 -13.91 -0.82 26.05
C ASP A 425 -13.87 0.02 24.77
N SER A 426 -12.82 -0.11 23.94
CA SER A 426 -12.58 0.69 22.73
C SER A 426 -12.36 -0.22 21.51
N PHE A 427 -13.08 0.09 20.44
CA PHE A 427 -13.18 -0.71 19.21
C PHE A 427 -13.24 0.16 17.95
N THR A 428 -12.76 -0.38 16.82
CA THR A 428 -13.02 0.26 15.51
C THR A 428 -14.52 0.31 15.23
N TYR A 429 -14.93 1.08 14.21
CA TYR A 429 -16.35 1.21 13.89
C TYR A 429 -16.98 -0.15 13.58
N GLN A 430 -16.35 -0.96 12.73
CA GLN A 430 -16.87 -2.26 12.35
C GLN A 430 -16.83 -3.29 13.49
N GLN A 431 -15.78 -3.27 14.32
CA GLN A 431 -15.72 -4.09 15.55
C GLN A 431 -16.86 -3.72 16.52
N HIS A 432 -17.16 -2.42 16.67
CA HIS A 432 -18.25 -1.95 17.53
C HIS A 432 -19.62 -2.41 17.00
N LEU A 433 -19.87 -2.29 15.70
CA LEU A 433 -21.09 -2.80 15.07
C LEU A 433 -21.24 -4.31 15.26
N PHE A 434 -20.16 -5.07 15.03
CA PHE A 434 -20.13 -6.50 15.27
C PHE A 434 -20.48 -6.86 16.72
N LEU A 435 -19.89 -6.19 17.71
CA LEU A 435 -20.15 -6.47 19.13
C LEU A 435 -21.60 -6.18 19.53
N ASN A 436 -22.18 -5.08 19.03
CA ASN A 436 -23.60 -4.78 19.24
C ASN A 436 -24.50 -5.84 18.58
N TYR A 437 -24.20 -6.22 17.34
CA TYR A 437 -24.89 -7.29 16.65
C TYR A 437 -24.80 -8.62 17.42
N PHE A 438 -23.60 -9.02 17.85
CA PHE A 438 -23.36 -10.26 18.56
C PHE A 438 -24.13 -10.29 19.89
N LYS A 439 -24.02 -9.20 20.67
CA LYS A 439 -24.73 -9.03 21.94
C LYS A 439 -26.25 -9.10 21.78
N ASN A 440 -26.81 -8.42 20.77
CA ASN A 440 -28.25 -8.26 20.63
C ASN A 440 -28.94 -9.39 19.85
N GLN A 441 -28.21 -10.08 18.96
CA GLN A 441 -28.80 -11.08 18.05
C GLN A 441 -28.31 -12.50 18.29
N ILE A 442 -27.06 -12.70 18.74
CA ILE A 442 -26.44 -14.04 18.80
C ILE A 442 -26.41 -14.62 20.22
N VAL A 443 -26.09 -13.80 21.23
CA VAL A 443 -25.93 -14.24 22.63
C VAL A 443 -27.17 -15.00 23.14
N ASP A 444 -28.38 -14.48 22.91
CA ASP A 444 -29.60 -15.13 23.35
C ASP A 444 -29.85 -16.48 22.65
N GLN A 445 -29.50 -16.60 21.36
CA GLN A 445 -29.65 -17.85 20.62
C GLN A 445 -28.73 -18.95 21.18
N LEU A 446 -27.49 -18.59 21.52
CA LEU A 446 -26.52 -19.51 22.14
C LEU A 446 -26.96 -19.92 23.55
N ASN A 447 -27.41 -18.95 24.36
CA ASN A 447 -27.90 -19.19 25.71
C ASN A 447 -29.14 -20.10 25.73
N GLN A 448 -30.10 -19.89 24.83
CA GLN A 448 -31.29 -20.75 24.71
C GLN A 448 -30.94 -22.20 24.37
N LYS A 449 -29.85 -22.43 23.64
CA LYS A 449 -29.32 -23.76 23.32
C LYS A 449 -28.46 -24.36 24.45
N SER A 450 -28.30 -23.67 25.59
CA SER A 450 -27.42 -24.07 26.70
C SER A 450 -25.97 -24.32 26.26
N ILE A 451 -25.49 -23.53 25.31
CA ILE A 451 -24.12 -23.63 24.76
C ILE A 451 -23.19 -22.76 25.59
N LYS A 452 -22.00 -23.27 25.93
CA LYS A 452 -20.95 -22.46 26.54
C LYS A 452 -20.14 -21.78 25.45
N PHE A 453 -19.85 -20.49 25.61
CA PHE A 453 -19.07 -19.75 24.62
C PHE A 453 -18.29 -18.58 25.23
N TRP A 454 -17.19 -18.24 24.58
CA TRP A 454 -16.30 -17.14 24.95
C TRP A 454 -15.83 -16.40 23.70
N LEU A 455 -16.11 -15.10 23.63
CA LEU A 455 -15.59 -14.20 22.61
C LEU A 455 -14.36 -13.49 23.16
N ILE A 456 -13.22 -13.71 22.50
CA ILE A 456 -11.92 -13.15 22.88
C ILE A 456 -11.50 -12.18 21.78
N LYS A 457 -11.19 -10.93 22.14
CA LYS A 457 -10.56 -9.99 21.21
C LYS A 457 -9.13 -10.44 20.96
N ASN A 458 -8.78 -10.60 19.69
CA ASN A 458 -7.41 -10.82 19.28
C ASN A 458 -6.71 -9.48 19.15
N ASN A 459 -5.53 -9.36 19.73
CA ASN A 459 -4.68 -8.18 19.58
C ASN A 459 -3.46 -8.58 18.77
N LEU A 460 -2.89 -7.68 17.96
CA LEU A 460 -1.71 -7.96 17.14
C LEU A 460 -0.50 -8.48 17.92
N GLN A 461 -0.45 -8.23 19.23
CA GLN A 461 0.62 -8.70 20.12
C GLN A 461 0.44 -10.17 20.53
N ASN A 462 -0.79 -10.66 20.49
CA ASN A 462 -1.12 -12.04 20.75
C ASN A 462 -0.89 -12.75 19.41
N GLU A 463 0.15 -13.58 19.31
CA GLU A 463 0.57 -14.27 18.08
C GLU A 463 -0.45 -15.31 17.54
N ALA A 464 -1.76 -15.10 17.77
CA ALA A 464 -2.87 -15.88 17.26
C ALA A 464 -3.17 -15.54 15.78
N LEU A 465 -2.17 -15.77 14.93
CA LEU A 465 -2.21 -15.56 13.49
C LEU A 465 -2.58 -16.84 12.74
N ILE A 466 -3.17 -16.67 11.57
CA ILE A 466 -3.45 -17.74 10.61
C ILE A 466 -2.75 -17.38 9.31
N TYR A 467 -2.13 -18.35 8.66
CA TYR A 467 -1.38 -18.16 7.42
C TYR A 467 -2.15 -18.78 6.26
N THR A 468 -2.29 -18.09 5.13
CA THR A 468 -2.95 -18.66 3.95
C THR A 468 -2.15 -19.85 3.38
N PHE A 469 -2.84 -20.85 2.83
CA PHE A 469 -2.19 -22.08 2.41
C PHE A 469 -1.29 -21.95 1.16
N ASP A 470 -1.47 -20.90 0.37
CA ASP A 470 -0.81 -20.68 -0.91
C ASP A 470 0.52 -19.90 -0.77
N ASN A 471 0.54 -18.84 0.04
CA ASN A 471 1.69 -17.94 0.17
C ASN A 471 1.98 -17.48 1.61
N ALA A 472 1.34 -18.12 2.60
CA ALA A 472 1.47 -17.78 4.02
C ALA A 472 1.22 -16.30 4.31
N THR A 473 0.25 -15.70 3.62
CA THR A 473 -0.21 -14.35 3.98
C THR A 473 -0.80 -14.40 5.38
N GLU A 474 -0.37 -13.48 6.22
CA GLU A 474 -0.80 -13.37 7.61
C GLU A 474 -2.23 -12.81 7.67
N ILE A 475 -3.11 -13.53 8.36
CA ILE A 475 -4.45 -13.10 8.73
C ILE A 475 -4.51 -13.08 10.25
N ALA A 476 -4.87 -11.92 10.79
CA ALA A 476 -5.13 -11.72 12.21
C ALA A 476 -6.63 -11.46 12.39
N PRO A 477 -7.45 -12.50 12.68
CA PRO A 477 -8.87 -12.31 12.96
C PRO A 477 -9.03 -11.34 14.12
N ASP A 478 -10.01 -10.42 14.07
CA ASP A 478 -10.26 -9.46 15.16
C ASP A 478 -10.75 -10.16 16.44
N PHE A 479 -11.52 -11.23 16.27
CA PHE A 479 -12.05 -12.01 17.39
C PHE A 479 -11.96 -13.51 17.12
N TYR A 480 -11.74 -14.26 18.20
CA TYR A 480 -11.99 -15.69 18.26
C TYR A 480 -13.22 -15.94 19.13
N LEU A 481 -14.20 -16.66 18.59
CA LEU A 481 -15.33 -17.18 19.35
C LEU A 481 -15.13 -18.67 19.59
N PHE A 482 -14.88 -19.03 20.84
CA PHE A 482 -14.82 -20.42 21.27
C PHE A 482 -16.19 -20.90 21.72
N ILE A 483 -16.59 -22.07 21.27
CA ILE A 483 -17.89 -22.66 21.58
C ILE A 483 -17.70 -24.10 22.04
N GLU A 484 -18.30 -24.47 23.17
CA GLU A 484 -18.35 -25.84 23.66
C GLU A 484 -19.80 -26.32 23.72
N LYS A 485 -20.07 -27.42 23.00
CA LYS A 485 -21.33 -28.14 23.04
C LYS A 485 -21.06 -29.65 23.12
N ASN A 486 -21.28 -30.22 24.29
CA ASN A 486 -20.95 -31.62 24.60
C ASN A 486 -19.45 -31.89 24.36
N ASP A 487 -19.11 -32.91 23.58
CA ASP A 487 -17.77 -33.32 23.13
C ASP A 487 -17.26 -32.50 21.93
N ARG A 488 -18.06 -31.56 21.41
CA ARG A 488 -17.70 -30.73 20.25
C ARG A 488 -17.28 -29.33 20.66
N LYS A 489 -16.13 -28.92 20.15
CA LYS A 489 -15.51 -27.61 20.38
C LYS A 489 -15.30 -26.91 19.05
N TYR A 490 -15.72 -25.64 18.97
CA TYR A 490 -15.54 -24.83 17.77
C TYR A 490 -14.62 -23.66 18.08
N GLN A 491 -13.67 -23.42 17.20
CA GLN A 491 -12.87 -22.20 17.13
C GLN A 491 -13.35 -21.41 15.92
N VAL A 492 -14.12 -20.35 16.19
CA VAL A 492 -14.71 -19.52 15.14
C VAL A 492 -13.87 -18.25 14.94
N LEU A 493 -13.37 -18.05 13.73
CA LEU A 493 -12.61 -16.86 13.33
C LEU A 493 -13.60 -15.79 12.85
N ILE A 494 -13.41 -14.57 13.35
CA ILE A 494 -14.25 -13.42 13.01
C ILE A 494 -13.34 -12.26 12.67
N GLU A 495 -13.44 -11.77 11.44
CA GLU A 495 -12.67 -10.62 10.96
C GLU A 495 -13.63 -9.55 10.43
N THR A 496 -13.47 -8.34 10.93
CA THR A 496 -14.23 -7.14 10.56
C THR A 496 -13.38 -6.23 9.69
N LYS A 497 -13.98 -5.58 8.69
CA LYS A 497 -13.25 -4.71 7.76
C LYS A 497 -13.94 -3.39 7.55
N GLU A 498 -13.19 -2.31 7.77
CA GLU A 498 -13.60 -0.95 7.44
C GLU A 498 -13.86 -0.80 5.93
N ASN A 499 -14.82 0.06 5.56
CA ASN A 499 -15.26 0.27 4.17
C ASN A 499 -14.08 0.55 3.21
N SER A 500 -13.07 1.28 3.70
CA SER A 500 -11.88 1.63 2.92
C SER A 500 -10.96 0.45 2.58
N LYS A 501 -11.06 -0.66 3.32
CA LYS A 501 -10.26 -1.89 3.12
C LYS A 501 -11.08 -3.06 2.58
N TRP A 502 -12.41 -2.91 2.47
CA TRP A 502 -13.30 -3.97 2.04
C TRP A 502 -12.86 -4.61 0.72
N MET A 503 -12.62 -3.78 -0.31
CA MET A 503 -12.30 -4.29 -1.65
C MET A 503 -10.88 -4.86 -1.74
N SER A 504 -9.92 -4.30 -1.00
CA SER A 504 -8.54 -4.80 -1.00
C SER A 504 -8.41 -6.13 -0.29
N ASP A 505 -9.22 -6.37 0.75
CA ASP A 505 -9.10 -7.53 1.62
C ASP A 505 -10.17 -8.59 1.30
N TYR A 506 -11.01 -8.37 0.25
CA TYR A 506 -12.08 -9.30 -0.13
C TYR A 506 -11.56 -10.70 -0.47
N TRP A 507 -10.29 -10.84 -0.84
CA TRP A 507 -9.65 -12.14 -1.09
C TRP A 507 -9.67 -13.07 0.14
N HIS A 508 -9.82 -12.54 1.37
CA HIS A 508 -9.97 -13.34 2.61
C HIS A 508 -11.15 -14.32 2.52
N GLU A 509 -12.23 -13.95 1.81
CA GLU A 509 -13.42 -14.81 1.63
C GLU A 509 -13.08 -16.15 0.97
N ASN A 510 -12.18 -16.14 -0.01
CA ASN A 510 -11.75 -17.36 -0.69
C ASN A 510 -11.00 -18.29 0.28
N PHE A 511 -10.12 -17.71 1.11
CA PHE A 511 -9.40 -18.45 2.12
C PHE A 511 -10.31 -18.97 3.24
N PHE A 512 -11.27 -18.17 3.71
CA PHE A 512 -12.26 -18.59 4.71
C PHE A 512 -13.14 -19.73 4.20
N ALA A 513 -13.55 -19.67 2.92
CA ALA A 513 -14.26 -20.76 2.28
C ALA A 513 -13.41 -22.04 2.22
N GLU A 514 -12.13 -21.94 1.85
CA GLU A 514 -11.20 -23.08 1.86
C GLU A 514 -11.01 -23.64 3.28
N LEU A 515 -10.79 -22.79 4.28
CA LEU A 515 -10.64 -23.18 5.68
C LEU A 515 -11.85 -23.96 6.21
N ASN A 516 -13.06 -23.54 5.83
CA ASN A 516 -14.31 -24.20 6.22
C ASN A 516 -14.52 -25.59 5.61
N THR A 517 -13.72 -25.97 4.60
CA THR A 517 -13.75 -27.33 4.03
C THR A 517 -13.03 -28.35 4.91
N PHE A 518 -12.19 -27.90 5.85
CA PHE A 518 -11.44 -28.80 6.70
C PHE A 518 -12.36 -29.59 7.65
N PRO A 519 -12.15 -30.92 7.76
CA PRO A 519 -12.96 -31.75 8.64
C PRO A 519 -12.67 -31.42 10.10
N ALA A 520 -13.62 -31.77 10.97
CA ALA A 520 -13.36 -31.80 12.39
C ALA A 520 -12.26 -32.83 12.72
N PHE A 521 -11.47 -32.57 13.75
CA PHE A 521 -10.36 -33.42 14.17
C PHE A 521 -10.41 -33.65 15.68
N ASN A 522 -9.87 -34.78 16.14
CA ASN A 522 -9.89 -35.14 17.55
C ASN A 522 -8.57 -34.73 18.23
N GLU A 523 -8.68 -34.16 19.42
CA GLU A 523 -7.55 -33.92 20.32
C GLU A 523 -7.97 -34.41 21.71
N LYS A 524 -7.30 -35.47 22.19
CA LYS A 524 -7.73 -36.24 23.38
C LYS A 524 -9.17 -36.76 23.20
N ASP A 525 -10.06 -36.45 24.13
CA ASP A 525 -11.46 -36.91 24.16
C ASP A 525 -12.44 -35.95 23.47
N ASP A 526 -11.96 -34.80 22.97
CA ASP A 526 -12.79 -33.76 22.36
C ASP A 526 -12.63 -33.71 20.83
N THR A 527 -13.73 -33.39 20.14
CA THR A 527 -13.77 -33.13 18.70
C THR A 527 -13.72 -31.63 18.44
N TYR A 528 -12.70 -31.15 17.74
CA TYR A 528 -12.49 -29.75 17.39
C TYR A 528 -12.87 -29.45 15.94
N LYS A 529 -13.46 -28.28 15.70
CA LYS A 529 -13.67 -27.73 14.36
C LYS A 529 -13.25 -26.27 14.30
N ILE A 530 -12.41 -25.94 13.33
CA ILE A 530 -12.11 -24.55 12.98
C ILE A 530 -13.16 -24.10 11.96
N TYR A 531 -13.69 -22.89 12.14
CA TYR A 531 -14.70 -22.33 11.27
C TYR A 531 -14.45 -20.83 11.09
N ALA A 532 -14.43 -20.32 9.87
CA ALA A 532 -14.39 -18.88 9.61
C ALA A 532 -15.77 -18.39 9.21
N LEU A 533 -16.24 -17.32 9.85
CA LEU A 533 -17.39 -16.58 9.34
C LEU A 533 -16.98 -15.75 8.11
N PRO A 534 -17.93 -15.35 7.25
CA PRO A 534 -17.65 -14.40 6.18
C PRO A 534 -17.02 -13.13 6.74
N LEU A 535 -16.23 -12.46 5.91
CA LEU A 535 -15.64 -11.16 6.23
C LEU A 535 -16.77 -10.19 6.58
N ALA A 536 -16.69 -9.55 7.75
CA ALA A 536 -17.78 -8.75 8.27
C ALA A 536 -17.59 -7.27 7.94
N ASN A 537 -18.56 -6.70 7.25
CA ASN A 537 -18.74 -5.26 7.14
C ASN A 537 -20.23 -4.95 7.26
N PHE A 538 -20.62 -4.41 8.40
CA PHE A 538 -22.02 -4.19 8.75
C PHE A 538 -22.69 -3.06 7.95
N ASP A 539 -21.93 -2.23 7.22
CA ASP A 539 -22.49 -1.28 6.27
C ASP A 539 -22.79 -1.93 4.90
N ILE A 540 -22.07 -2.99 4.57
CA ILE A 540 -22.06 -3.61 3.22
C ILE A 540 -22.80 -4.95 3.19
N ASN A 541 -22.50 -5.87 4.10
CA ASN A 541 -22.91 -7.27 4.02
C ASN A 541 -23.58 -7.84 5.30
N GLU A 542 -24.09 -7.00 6.20
CA GLU A 542 -24.74 -7.44 7.46
C GLU A 542 -25.75 -8.59 7.24
N ASN A 543 -26.61 -8.49 6.23
CA ASN A 543 -27.64 -9.50 5.94
C ASN A 543 -27.04 -10.88 5.59
N GLU A 544 -25.99 -10.90 4.78
CA GLU A 544 -25.32 -12.14 4.36
C GLU A 544 -24.55 -12.76 5.52
N PHE A 545 -23.79 -11.94 6.25
CA PHE A 545 -23.10 -12.35 7.47
C PHE A 545 -24.08 -12.95 8.48
N THR A 546 -25.20 -12.26 8.73
CA THR A 546 -26.26 -12.70 9.65
C THR A 546 -26.87 -14.04 9.24
N LYS A 547 -27.13 -14.22 7.95
CA LYS A 547 -27.68 -15.46 7.40
C LYS A 547 -26.73 -16.63 7.62
N VAL A 548 -25.44 -16.45 7.33
CA VAL A 548 -24.42 -17.50 7.50
C VAL A 548 -24.22 -17.82 8.98
N PHE A 549 -24.08 -16.80 9.83
CA PHE A 549 -23.88 -17.00 11.26
C PHE A 549 -25.10 -17.68 11.90
N SER A 550 -26.31 -17.22 11.62
CA SER A 550 -27.53 -17.86 12.12
C SER A 550 -27.68 -19.30 11.66
N LYS A 551 -27.26 -19.63 10.43
CA LYS A 551 -27.22 -21.02 9.94
C LYS A 551 -26.23 -21.86 10.73
N PHE A 552 -25.01 -21.35 10.94
CA PHE A 552 -24.00 -22.01 11.77
C PHE A 552 -24.53 -22.29 13.19
N ILE A 553 -25.13 -21.29 13.86
CA ILE A 553 -25.71 -21.46 15.21
C ILE A 553 -26.85 -22.49 15.23
N LYS A 554 -27.65 -22.60 14.16
CA LYS A 554 -28.70 -23.62 14.05
C LYS A 554 -28.11 -25.03 13.98
N GLU A 555 -26.98 -25.19 13.30
CA GLU A 555 -26.26 -26.45 13.12
C GLU A 555 -25.46 -26.88 14.36
N LEU A 556 -25.17 -25.96 15.29
CA LEU A 556 -24.66 -26.29 16.62
C LEU A 556 -25.68 -27.12 17.38
#